data_AF-A0A498E2A1-F1
#
_entry.id   AF-A0A498E2A1-F1
#
_cell.length_a   1.000
_cell.length_b   1.000
_cell.length_c   1.000
_cell.angle_alpha   90.00
_cell.angle_beta   90.00
_cell.angle_gamma   90.00
#
_symmetry.space_group_name_H-M   'P 1'
#
loop_
_entity.id
_entity.type
_entity.pdbx_description
1 polymer ?
#
loop_
_entity_poly.entity_id
_entity_poly.type
_entity_poly.pdbx_seq_one_letter_code
_entity_poly.pdbx_strand_id
1 'polypeptide(L)'
;MNPPHDDPPHDDPSRRAPSGPPTPTGRLVRTREGYDLVLTRTFRAPVEDVWASVTEPARTARWFGEWRGEAGPGRVVEMRMAFEEGAPWCAMRIDACEPPYRLAVSMADGSASEASDASAPASPSPSPSEEPTSDASAPGEPGVPHASPPEQAGDADPWPMELLLSEADGVTELRLVHHRPSADGVGEIGPGWEFYLDLLVASRAHAPLPDFTAYYPAQRAYFASLPTHAPPPPGGAPAPAP
;
A
#
# COMPACT_ATOMS: atom_id res chain seq x y z
N MET A 1 -6.16 -34.24 -52.65
CA MET A 1 -6.01 -33.16 -51.66
C MET A 1 -6.70 -33.61 -50.37
N ASN A 2 -5.94 -33.76 -49.28
CA ASN A 2 -6.50 -33.99 -47.95
C ASN A 2 -6.55 -32.62 -47.21
N PRO A 3 -7.59 -32.28 -46.45
CA PRO A 3 -7.60 -31.04 -45.68
C PRO A 3 -6.60 -31.13 -44.51
N PRO A 4 -6.03 -30.00 -44.05
CA PRO A 4 -5.19 -30.01 -42.85
C PRO A 4 -6.03 -30.34 -41.62
N HIS A 5 -5.48 -31.19 -40.76
CA HIS A 5 -6.01 -31.49 -39.44
C HIS A 5 -5.62 -30.30 -38.54
N ASP A 6 -6.61 -29.47 -38.16
CA ASP A 6 -6.45 -28.52 -37.06
C ASP A 6 -6.44 -29.36 -35.76
N ASP A 7 -5.25 -29.59 -35.21
CA ASP A 7 -5.12 -30.10 -33.85
C ASP A 7 -5.65 -29.04 -32.87
N PRO A 8 -6.60 -29.37 -31.98
CA PRO A 8 -7.05 -28.43 -30.96
C PRO A 8 -5.89 -28.10 -30.02
N PRO A 9 -5.78 -26.87 -29.51
CA PRO A 9 -4.71 -26.49 -28.60
C PRO A 9 -4.76 -27.38 -27.35
N HIS A 10 -3.66 -28.08 -27.07
CA HIS A 10 -3.46 -28.80 -25.82
C HIS A 10 -3.55 -27.82 -24.64
N ASP A 11 -4.58 -28.00 -23.79
CA ASP A 11 -4.64 -27.38 -22.47
C ASP A 11 -3.43 -27.85 -21.65
N ASP A 12 -2.48 -26.95 -21.37
CA ASP A 12 -1.35 -27.24 -20.49
C ASP A 12 -1.82 -27.24 -19.03
N PRO A 13 -1.87 -28.39 -18.34
CA PRO A 13 -2.28 -28.45 -16.94
C PRO A 13 -1.35 -27.65 -16.00
N SER A 14 -0.16 -27.28 -16.46
CA SER A 14 0.81 -26.45 -15.73
C SER A 14 0.41 -24.97 -15.67
N ARG A 15 -0.53 -24.52 -16.52
CA ARG A 15 -1.12 -23.17 -16.51
C ARG A 15 -2.28 -23.00 -15.55
N ARG A 16 -2.72 -24.08 -14.92
CA ARG A 16 -3.87 -24.07 -14.02
C ARG A 16 -3.46 -23.39 -12.72
N ALA A 17 -3.85 -22.13 -12.56
CA ALA A 17 -3.74 -21.42 -11.28
C ALA A 17 -4.32 -22.29 -10.16
N PRO A 18 -3.74 -22.26 -8.95
CA PRO A 18 -4.28 -23.00 -7.80
C PRO A 18 -5.76 -22.65 -7.65
N SER A 19 -6.61 -23.66 -7.80
CA SER A 19 -8.05 -23.50 -8.07
C SER A 19 -8.89 -23.31 -6.80
N GLY A 20 -8.25 -22.96 -5.69
CA GLY A 20 -8.87 -22.80 -4.38
C GLY A 20 -8.95 -21.34 -3.96
N PRO A 21 -9.89 -20.96 -3.07
CA PRO A 21 -9.92 -19.63 -2.51
C PRO A 21 -8.60 -19.34 -1.76
N PRO A 22 -8.12 -18.08 -1.76
CA PRO A 22 -6.91 -17.70 -1.06
C PRO A 22 -7.07 -17.99 0.44
N THR A 23 -6.04 -18.61 1.02
CA THR A 23 -6.04 -18.97 2.44
C THR A 23 -5.63 -17.76 3.27
N PRO A 24 -6.44 -17.31 4.24
CA PRO A 24 -6.04 -16.21 5.10
C PRO A 24 -4.95 -16.68 6.07
N THR A 25 -3.93 -15.84 6.25
CA THR A 25 -2.69 -16.10 7.00
C THR A 25 -2.45 -15.09 8.11
N GLY A 26 -3.13 -13.94 8.06
CA GLY A 26 -2.94 -12.88 9.03
C GLY A 26 -3.25 -13.30 10.45
N ARG A 27 -2.46 -12.77 11.37
CA ARG A 27 -2.59 -12.99 12.82
C ARG A 27 -2.65 -11.65 13.53
N LEU A 28 -3.36 -11.61 14.65
CA LEU A 28 -3.41 -10.45 15.51
C LEU A 28 -2.52 -10.72 16.74
N VAL A 29 -1.58 -9.81 17.01
CA VAL A 29 -0.66 -9.91 18.15
C VAL A 29 -0.93 -8.73 19.06
N ARG A 30 -1.26 -8.99 20.33
CA ARG A 30 -1.44 -7.93 21.33
C ARG A 30 -0.09 -7.32 21.70
N THR A 31 0.01 -6.00 21.65
CA THR A 31 1.19 -5.23 22.07
C THR A 31 0.88 -4.41 23.32
N ARG A 32 1.85 -3.63 23.79
CA ARG A 32 1.63 -2.68 24.91
C ARG A 32 0.73 -1.52 24.51
N GLU A 33 0.79 -1.11 23.24
CA GLU A 33 0.17 0.10 22.70
C GLU A 33 -1.14 -0.21 21.95
N GLY A 34 -1.39 -1.49 21.66
CA GLY A 34 -2.60 -1.93 20.99
C GLY A 34 -2.44 -3.34 20.42
N TYR A 35 -2.49 -3.43 19.09
CA TYR A 35 -2.44 -4.67 18.33
C TYR A 35 -1.63 -4.51 17.06
N ASP A 36 -0.89 -5.56 16.71
CA ASP A 36 -0.24 -5.69 15.42
C ASP A 36 -1.02 -6.71 14.59
N LEU A 37 -1.55 -6.27 13.46
CA LEU A 37 -2.02 -7.19 12.42
C LEU A 37 -0.80 -7.58 11.58
N VAL A 38 -0.41 -8.86 11.67
CA VAL A 38 0.81 -9.36 11.04
C VAL A 38 0.50 -10.36 9.96
N LEU A 39 1.01 -10.12 8.75
CA LEU A 39 0.94 -11.02 7.61
C LEU A 39 2.35 -11.34 7.14
N THR A 40 2.56 -12.57 6.66
CA THR A 40 3.90 -13.05 6.31
C THR A 40 3.88 -13.71 4.93
N ARG A 41 4.89 -13.41 4.11
CA ARG A 41 5.15 -14.04 2.81
C ARG A 41 6.60 -14.46 2.71
N THR A 42 6.85 -15.59 2.07
CA THR A 42 8.21 -16.09 1.83
C THR A 42 8.51 -16.09 0.35
N PHE A 43 9.69 -15.58 -0.02
CA PHE A 43 10.16 -15.54 -1.39
C PHE A 43 11.48 -16.28 -1.50
N ARG A 44 11.59 -17.18 -2.48
CA ARG A 44 12.87 -17.79 -2.84
C ARG A 44 13.68 -16.82 -3.71
N ALA A 45 14.19 -15.78 -3.09
CA ALA A 45 14.97 -14.72 -3.70
C ALA A 45 15.82 -14.01 -2.62
N PRO A 46 16.95 -13.40 -3.00
CA PRO A 46 17.74 -12.55 -2.10
C PRO A 46 16.92 -11.39 -1.54
N VAL A 47 17.29 -10.92 -0.34
CA VAL A 47 16.58 -9.83 0.35
C VAL A 47 16.55 -8.55 -0.49
N GLU A 48 17.64 -8.23 -1.18
CA GLU A 48 17.76 -7.05 -2.04
C GLU A 48 16.71 -7.04 -3.16
N ASP A 49 16.43 -8.21 -3.74
CA ASP A 49 15.43 -8.34 -4.80
C ASP A 49 14.00 -8.18 -4.28
N VAL A 50 13.73 -8.59 -3.03
CA VAL A 50 12.43 -8.39 -2.36
C VAL A 50 12.31 -6.94 -1.87
N TRP A 51 13.39 -6.36 -1.39
CA TRP A 51 13.48 -4.97 -0.97
C TRP A 51 13.18 -4.01 -2.12
N ALA A 52 13.74 -4.28 -3.30
CA ALA A 52 13.42 -3.54 -4.51
C ALA A 52 11.91 -3.60 -4.85
N SER A 53 11.24 -4.74 -4.60
CA SER A 53 9.79 -4.85 -4.82
C SER A 53 8.94 -3.95 -3.93
N VAL A 54 9.43 -3.58 -2.75
CA VAL A 54 8.69 -2.72 -1.81
C VAL A 54 9.14 -1.26 -1.88
N THR A 55 10.38 -1.00 -2.31
CA THR A 55 10.95 0.35 -2.36
C THR A 55 11.00 0.97 -3.76
N GLU A 56 11.21 0.24 -4.85
CA GLU A 56 11.35 0.88 -6.17
C GLU A 56 9.98 1.24 -6.77
N PRO A 57 9.74 2.49 -7.22
CA PRO A 57 8.44 2.94 -7.73
C PRO A 57 7.84 2.03 -8.80
N ALA A 58 8.65 1.62 -9.78
CA ALA A 58 8.22 0.78 -10.90
C ALA A 58 7.90 -0.67 -10.50
N ARG A 59 8.40 -1.13 -9.35
CA ARG A 59 8.08 -2.47 -8.81
C ARG A 59 6.92 -2.41 -7.84
N THR A 60 6.85 -1.39 -6.99
CA THR A 60 5.71 -1.14 -6.10
C THR A 60 4.42 -0.93 -6.91
N ALA A 61 4.51 -0.28 -8.07
CA ALA A 61 3.38 -0.08 -9.00
C ALA A 61 2.72 -1.37 -9.48
N ARG A 62 3.41 -2.52 -9.39
CA ARG A 62 2.91 -3.80 -9.88
C ARG A 62 1.97 -4.50 -8.90
N TRP A 63 1.93 -4.06 -7.64
CA TRP A 63 1.17 -4.74 -6.60
C TRP A 63 0.49 -3.82 -5.60
N PHE A 64 1.02 -2.62 -5.33
CA PHE A 64 0.41 -1.66 -4.40
C PHE A 64 0.04 -0.37 -5.13
N GLY A 65 1.05 0.26 -5.73
CA GLY A 65 0.92 1.61 -6.23
C GLY A 65 2.24 2.20 -6.73
N GLU A 66 2.13 3.07 -7.73
CA GLU A 66 3.27 3.90 -8.13
C GLU A 66 3.43 5.01 -7.08
N TRP A 67 4.65 5.34 -6.72
CA TRP A 67 4.90 6.47 -5.84
C TRP A 67 5.91 7.45 -6.45
N ARG A 68 5.78 8.72 -6.07
CA ARG A 68 6.65 9.82 -6.52
C ARG A 68 7.05 10.71 -5.34
N GLY A 69 8.19 11.37 -5.47
CA GLY A 69 8.77 12.23 -4.45
C GLY A 69 10.18 11.81 -4.06
N GLU A 70 10.76 12.51 -3.10
CA GLU A 70 12.09 12.18 -2.57
C GLU A 70 11.95 11.23 -1.38
N ALA A 71 12.39 9.97 -1.55
CA ALA A 71 12.38 9.02 -0.46
C ALA A 71 13.38 9.39 0.64
N GLY A 72 13.07 9.00 1.88
CA GLY A 72 13.95 9.15 3.03
C GLY A 72 13.17 9.24 4.34
N PRO A 73 13.73 8.80 5.48
CA PRO A 73 13.09 8.94 6.78
C PRO A 73 12.66 10.39 7.06
N GLY A 74 11.45 10.56 7.58
CA GLY A 74 10.80 11.84 7.85
C GLY A 74 10.20 12.54 6.62
N ARG A 75 10.40 12.03 5.41
CA ARG A 75 9.85 12.63 4.18
C ARG A 75 8.50 12.04 3.81
N VAL A 76 7.75 12.79 3.01
CA VAL A 76 6.47 12.38 2.45
C VAL A 76 6.63 12.11 0.96
N VAL A 77 6.11 10.98 0.51
CA VAL A 77 5.98 10.61 -0.90
C VAL A 77 4.50 10.54 -1.25
N GLU A 78 4.13 10.82 -2.49
CA GLU A 78 2.77 10.58 -2.98
C GLU A 78 2.70 9.17 -3.54
N MET A 79 1.73 8.37 -3.09
CA MET A 79 1.48 7.00 -3.53
C MET A 79 0.13 6.95 -4.24
N ARG A 80 0.07 6.34 -5.42
CA ARG A 80 -1.18 6.08 -6.14
C ARG A 80 -1.70 4.71 -5.75
N MET A 81 -2.88 4.63 -5.14
CA MET A 81 -3.54 3.38 -4.76
C MET A 81 -4.12 2.67 -5.99
N ALA A 82 -3.26 2.06 -6.80
CA ALA A 82 -3.58 1.65 -8.18
C ALA A 82 -4.66 0.57 -8.31
N PHE A 83 -4.92 -0.16 -7.22
CA PHE A 83 -5.90 -1.24 -7.16
C PHE A 83 -7.19 -0.85 -6.43
N GLU A 84 -7.33 0.41 -6.06
CA GLU A 84 -8.56 0.97 -5.49
C GLU A 84 -9.39 1.71 -6.56
N GLU A 85 -10.70 1.82 -6.33
CA GLU A 85 -11.59 2.56 -7.23
C GLU A 85 -11.16 4.03 -7.36
N GLY A 86 -11.03 4.51 -8.59
CA GLY A 86 -10.55 5.86 -8.89
C GLY A 86 -9.03 6.06 -8.76
N ALA A 87 -8.30 5.05 -8.28
CA ALA A 87 -6.84 5.08 -8.09
C ALA A 87 -6.32 6.40 -7.48
N PRO A 88 -6.82 6.79 -6.29
CA PRO A 88 -6.48 8.06 -5.67
C PRO A 88 -5.00 8.16 -5.33
N TRP A 89 -4.49 9.39 -5.33
CA TRP A 89 -3.18 9.70 -4.74
C TRP A 89 -3.35 9.98 -3.26
N CYS A 90 -2.50 9.36 -2.43
CA CYS A 90 -2.41 9.60 -1.00
C CYS A 90 -0.98 9.99 -0.61
N ALA A 91 -0.86 10.81 0.43
CA ALA A 91 0.42 11.14 1.02
C ALA A 91 0.87 10.02 1.96
N MET A 92 2.08 9.51 1.78
CA MET A 92 2.71 8.50 2.62
C MET A 92 3.95 9.10 3.27
N ARG A 93 3.97 9.20 4.60
CA ARG A 93 5.18 9.55 5.35
C ARG A 93 6.04 8.32 5.52
N ILE A 94 7.34 8.44 5.27
CA ILE A 94 8.34 7.41 5.54
C ILE A 94 8.85 7.65 6.96
N ASP A 95 8.40 6.83 7.91
CA ASP A 95 8.78 6.95 9.31
C ASP A 95 10.19 6.38 9.56
N ALA A 96 10.55 5.28 8.87
CA ALA A 96 11.89 4.71 8.90
C ALA A 96 12.21 3.99 7.58
N CYS A 97 13.49 4.00 7.18
CA CYS A 97 13.98 3.28 6.02
C CYS A 97 15.41 2.82 6.32
N GLU A 98 15.56 1.51 6.56
CA GLU A 98 16.80 0.84 6.91
C GLU A 98 17.02 -0.29 5.88
N PRO A 99 17.58 0.04 4.70
CA PRO A 99 17.76 -0.95 3.64
C PRO A 99 18.72 -2.09 4.05
N PRO A 100 18.47 -3.33 3.58
CA PRO A 100 17.28 -3.84 2.90
C PRO A 100 16.23 -4.45 3.85
N TYR A 101 16.23 -4.09 5.14
CA TYR A 101 15.57 -4.89 6.20
C TYR A 101 14.29 -4.29 6.75
N ARG A 102 14.12 -2.96 6.76
CA ARG A 102 12.95 -2.33 7.39
C ARG A 102 12.51 -1.06 6.67
N LEU A 103 11.24 -1.03 6.28
CA LEU A 103 10.54 0.17 5.82
C LEU A 103 9.32 0.40 6.72
N ALA A 104 9.28 1.52 7.42
CA ALA A 104 8.12 1.96 8.19
C ALA A 104 7.49 3.17 7.51
N VAL A 105 6.19 3.12 7.28
CA VAL A 105 5.43 4.18 6.62
C VAL A 105 4.09 4.39 7.32
N SER A 106 3.58 5.60 7.25
CA SER A 106 2.23 5.93 7.70
C SER A 106 1.51 6.76 6.65
N MET A 107 0.20 6.54 6.49
CA MET A 107 -0.63 7.44 5.70
C MET A 107 -0.61 8.82 6.38
N ALA A 108 -0.11 9.83 5.67
CA ALA A 108 -0.21 11.22 6.07
C ALA A 108 -1.58 11.77 5.66
N ASP A 109 -2.00 12.87 6.29
CA ASP A 109 -3.27 13.49 6.00
C ASP A 109 -3.46 13.75 4.50
N GLY A 110 -4.57 13.23 3.98
CA GLY A 110 -5.05 13.58 2.67
C GLY A 110 -5.87 14.86 2.75
N SER A 111 -5.24 16.02 2.65
CA SER A 111 -5.78 16.90 1.61
C SER A 111 -5.39 16.19 0.32
N ALA A 112 -6.28 15.33 -0.17
CA ALA A 112 -6.20 14.89 -1.56
C ALA A 112 -6.14 16.20 -2.34
N SER A 113 -4.92 16.58 -2.78
CA SER A 113 -4.80 17.70 -3.68
C SER A 113 -5.59 17.23 -4.89
N GLU A 114 -6.74 17.86 -5.12
CA GLU A 114 -7.38 17.90 -6.42
C GLU A 114 -6.38 18.58 -7.37
N ALA A 115 -5.30 17.87 -7.70
CA ALA A 115 -4.28 18.30 -8.64
C ALA A 115 -4.88 18.14 -10.02
N SER A 116 -5.72 19.12 -10.34
CA SER A 116 -6.06 19.65 -11.64
C SER A 116 -6.42 18.62 -12.71
N ASP A 117 -7.71 18.57 -13.02
CA ASP A 117 -8.13 18.66 -14.42
C ASP A 117 -7.59 19.97 -15.02
N ALA A 118 -6.31 19.96 -15.41
CA ALA A 118 -5.71 20.96 -16.28
C ALA A 118 -5.18 20.24 -17.51
N SER A 119 -6.10 19.60 -18.23
CA SER A 119 -5.92 19.34 -19.65
C SER A 119 -7.18 19.73 -20.42
N ALA A 120 -7.69 20.93 -20.16
CA ALA A 120 -8.42 21.67 -21.20
C ALA A 120 -7.41 22.04 -22.29
N PRO A 121 -7.57 21.61 -23.56
CA PRO A 121 -6.80 22.19 -24.64
C PRO A 121 -7.24 23.64 -24.81
N ALA A 122 -6.35 24.57 -24.45
CA ALA A 122 -6.44 25.96 -24.85
C ALA A 122 -6.39 26.03 -26.39
N SER A 123 -7.52 26.37 -27.00
CA SER A 123 -7.54 26.88 -28.36
C SER A 123 -7.22 28.39 -28.33
N PRO A 124 -6.18 28.87 -29.02
CA PRO A 124 -5.94 30.30 -29.14
C PRO A 124 -6.78 30.94 -30.27
N SER A 125 -7.55 31.99 -29.92
CA SER A 125 -7.89 33.28 -30.61
C SER A 125 -8.07 33.38 -32.16
N PRO A 126 -8.60 34.48 -32.76
CA PRO A 126 -9.22 35.71 -32.21
C PRO A 126 -10.48 36.23 -32.97
N SER A 127 -11.21 37.22 -32.44
CA SER A 127 -11.44 38.53 -33.11
C SER A 127 -12.32 39.49 -32.30
N PRO A 128 -12.12 40.82 -32.46
CA PRO A 128 -12.60 41.86 -31.54
C PRO A 128 -13.82 42.63 -32.09
N SER A 129 -14.53 43.32 -31.20
CA SER A 129 -15.32 44.51 -31.50
C SER A 129 -15.33 45.44 -30.28
N GLU A 130 -14.52 46.51 -30.39
CA GLU A 130 -14.79 47.93 -30.07
C GLU A 130 -15.79 48.27 -28.92
N GLU A 131 -15.60 49.23 -28.01
CA GLU A 131 -14.56 50.22 -27.63
C GLU A 131 -15.13 50.97 -26.36
N PRO A 132 -14.61 52.13 -25.88
CA PRO A 132 -13.77 52.32 -24.69
C PRO A 132 -14.48 52.95 -23.45
N THR A 133 -13.77 53.08 -22.31
CA THR A 133 -13.54 54.36 -21.58
C THR A 133 -12.85 54.17 -20.21
N SER A 134 -11.84 55.03 -19.96
CA SER A 134 -11.34 55.59 -18.68
C SER A 134 -10.89 54.66 -17.55
N ASP A 135 -9.88 54.96 -16.72
CA ASP A 135 -8.84 55.99 -16.63
C ASP A 135 -7.80 55.46 -15.62
N ALA A 136 -6.60 56.03 -15.61
CA ALA A 136 -5.37 55.49 -15.05
C ALA A 136 -5.27 55.39 -13.51
N SER A 137 -4.47 54.44 -13.02
CA SER A 137 -3.35 54.68 -12.06
C SER A 137 -2.68 53.35 -11.62
N ALA A 138 -1.36 53.37 -11.52
CA ALA A 138 -0.50 52.35 -10.91
C ALA A 138 0.36 53.02 -9.80
N PRO A 139 1.23 52.32 -9.07
CA PRO A 139 1.09 51.05 -8.34
C PRO A 139 1.31 51.26 -6.82
N GLY A 140 0.92 50.29 -5.99
CA GLY A 140 1.36 50.19 -4.59
C GLY A 140 1.95 48.81 -4.33
N GLU A 141 3.19 48.74 -3.86
CA GLU A 141 3.86 47.50 -3.47
C GLU A 141 3.07 46.75 -2.38
N PRO A 142 2.93 45.41 -2.46
CA PRO A 142 2.34 44.62 -1.40
C PRO A 142 3.35 44.43 -0.27
N GLY A 143 3.00 44.90 0.93
CA GLY A 143 3.66 44.47 2.16
C GLY A 143 3.48 42.96 2.32
N VAL A 144 4.58 42.23 2.51
CA VAL A 144 4.56 40.80 2.84
C VAL A 144 3.91 40.60 4.22
N PRO A 145 2.74 39.96 4.35
CA PRO A 145 2.34 39.42 5.64
C PRO A 145 3.22 38.22 5.92
N HIS A 146 3.91 38.28 7.05
CA HIS A 146 4.67 37.21 7.66
C HIS A 146 3.78 35.96 7.73
N ALA A 147 4.00 34.98 6.85
CA ALA A 147 3.32 33.70 6.95
C ALA A 147 3.81 33.02 8.21
N SER A 148 2.94 32.88 9.20
CA SER A 148 3.12 31.91 10.28
C SER A 148 3.30 30.52 9.64
N PRO A 149 4.18 29.65 10.17
CA PRO A 149 4.24 28.28 9.72
C PRO A 149 2.84 27.64 9.88
N PRO A 150 2.38 26.80 8.94
CA PRO A 150 1.12 26.10 9.13
C PRO A 150 1.26 25.17 10.35
N GLU A 151 0.63 25.57 11.45
CA GLU A 151 0.51 24.76 12.65
C GLU A 151 -0.47 23.60 12.39
N GLN A 152 0.10 22.40 12.46
CA GLN A 152 -0.49 21.10 12.80
C GLN A 152 -1.44 20.46 11.76
N ALA A 153 -0.86 19.50 11.03
CA ALA A 153 -1.58 18.44 10.32
C ALA A 153 -2.63 17.79 11.26
N GLY A 154 -3.83 17.61 10.74
CA GLY A 154 -5.03 17.30 11.54
C GLY A 154 -4.99 15.95 12.27
N ASP A 155 -5.92 15.81 13.23
CA ASP A 155 -6.19 14.67 14.12
C ASP A 155 -6.61 13.36 13.40
N ALA A 156 -6.17 13.11 12.17
CA ALA A 156 -6.31 11.79 11.57
C ALA A 156 -5.27 10.87 12.21
N ASP A 157 -5.74 9.82 12.91
CA ASP A 157 -4.87 8.81 13.47
C ASP A 157 -3.94 8.29 12.36
N PRO A 158 -2.61 8.40 12.52
CA PRO A 158 -1.69 7.88 11.53
C PRO A 158 -2.00 6.40 11.32
N TRP A 159 -1.78 5.91 10.10
CA TRP A 159 -1.96 4.49 9.76
C TRP A 159 -0.58 3.81 9.66
N PRO A 160 0.13 3.58 10.79
CA PRO A 160 1.50 3.09 10.81
C PRO A 160 1.60 1.64 10.37
N MET A 161 2.50 1.39 9.44
CA MET A 161 2.78 0.09 8.88
C MET A 161 4.27 -0.12 8.75
N GLU A 162 4.72 -1.35 8.99
CA GLU A 162 6.09 -1.77 8.80
C GLU A 162 6.17 -2.97 7.84
N LEU A 163 7.14 -2.92 6.95
CA LEU A 163 7.60 -4.04 6.14
C LEU A 163 8.97 -4.44 6.66
N LEU A 164 9.04 -5.63 7.26
CA LEU A 164 10.25 -6.21 7.82
C LEU A 164 10.71 -7.36 6.95
N LEU A 165 11.97 -7.36 6.53
CA LEU A 165 12.57 -8.39 5.71
C LEU A 165 13.69 -9.10 6.47
N SER A 166 13.75 -10.41 6.34
CA SER A 166 14.87 -11.22 6.83
C SER A 166 15.16 -12.35 5.85
N GLU A 167 16.44 -12.57 5.52
CA GLU A 167 16.87 -13.65 4.65
C GLU A 167 17.61 -14.74 5.43
N ALA A 168 17.27 -15.99 5.16
CA ALA A 168 17.99 -17.17 5.59
C ALA A 168 17.96 -18.22 4.48
N ASP A 169 19.10 -18.85 4.22
CA ASP A 169 19.24 -19.95 3.25
C ASP A 169 18.68 -19.65 1.84
N GLY A 170 18.84 -18.40 1.37
CA GLY A 170 18.35 -17.93 0.07
C GLY A 170 16.82 -17.77 -0.01
N VAL A 171 16.15 -17.74 1.14
CA VAL A 171 14.73 -17.46 1.29
C VAL A 171 14.56 -16.20 2.12
N THR A 172 13.86 -15.23 1.55
CA THR A 172 13.49 -13.99 2.24
C THR A 172 12.07 -14.10 2.80
N GLU A 173 11.94 -13.93 4.10
CA GLU A 173 10.65 -13.65 4.76
C GLU A 173 10.37 -12.15 4.70
N LEU A 174 9.21 -11.78 4.18
CA LEU A 174 8.62 -10.46 4.29
C LEU A 174 7.47 -10.52 5.31
N ARG A 175 7.50 -9.61 6.27
CA ARG A 175 6.44 -9.45 7.26
C ARG A 175 5.85 -8.05 7.15
N LEU A 176 4.57 -7.98 6.84
CA LEU A 176 3.78 -6.76 6.95
C LEU A 176 3.19 -6.69 8.35
N VAL A 177 3.43 -5.58 9.04
CA VAL A 177 2.89 -5.27 10.36
C VAL A 177 2.09 -3.99 10.23
N HIS A 178 0.79 -4.05 10.48
CA HIS A 178 -0.04 -2.87 10.62
C HIS A 178 -0.31 -2.65 12.10
N HIS A 179 0.24 -1.57 12.66
CA HIS A 179 0.08 -1.24 14.07
C HIS A 179 -1.26 -0.53 14.28
N ARG A 180 -2.05 -1.01 15.23
CA ARG A 180 -3.42 -0.56 15.44
C ARG A 180 -3.69 -0.30 16.92
N PRO A 181 -4.43 0.77 17.28
CA PRO A 181 -4.83 1.01 18.67
C PRO A 181 -5.86 -0.01 19.17
N SER A 182 -6.66 -0.61 18.27
CA SER A 182 -7.67 -1.61 18.62
C SER A 182 -7.78 -2.74 17.58
N ALA A 183 -8.42 -3.84 18.00
CA ALA A 183 -8.75 -4.97 17.14
C ALA A 183 -10.02 -4.72 16.30
N ASP A 184 -10.71 -3.60 16.49
CA ASP A 184 -11.97 -3.31 15.82
C ASP A 184 -11.73 -3.14 14.32
N GLY A 185 -12.64 -3.64 13.49
CA GLY A 185 -12.52 -3.53 12.03
C GLY A 185 -11.40 -4.37 11.40
N VAL A 186 -10.69 -5.23 12.15
CA VAL A 186 -9.70 -6.16 11.56
C VAL A 186 -10.35 -7.04 10.48
N GLY A 187 -11.62 -7.41 10.66
CA GLY A 187 -12.42 -8.14 9.68
C GLY A 187 -12.48 -7.49 8.28
N GLU A 188 -12.43 -6.16 8.23
CA GLU A 188 -12.59 -5.41 6.97
C GLU A 188 -11.23 -5.07 6.34
N ILE A 189 -10.21 -4.86 7.18
CA ILE A 189 -8.86 -4.48 6.76
C ILE A 189 -8.02 -5.71 6.37
N GLY A 190 -8.15 -6.82 7.11
CA GLY A 190 -7.36 -8.03 6.93
C GLY A 190 -7.41 -8.61 5.51
N PRO A 191 -8.60 -8.80 4.90
CA PRO A 191 -8.72 -9.31 3.54
C PRO A 191 -8.00 -8.44 2.50
N GLY A 192 -7.99 -7.11 2.69
CA GLY A 192 -7.26 -6.18 1.83
C GLY A 192 -5.76 -6.41 1.87
N TRP A 193 -5.18 -6.63 3.06
CA TRP A 193 -3.76 -6.93 3.18
C TRP A 193 -3.37 -8.26 2.54
N GLU A 194 -4.21 -9.30 2.68
CA GLU A 194 -4.00 -10.58 1.99
C GLU A 194 -3.97 -10.38 0.47
N PHE A 195 -4.94 -9.63 -0.06
CA PHE A 195 -5.01 -9.32 -1.48
C PHE A 195 -3.76 -8.60 -2.00
N TYR A 196 -3.30 -7.54 -1.31
CA TYR A 196 -2.10 -6.80 -1.70
C TYR A 196 -0.83 -7.66 -1.64
N LEU A 197 -0.70 -8.50 -0.61
CA LEU A 197 0.46 -9.40 -0.51
C LEU A 197 0.44 -10.50 -1.57
N ASP A 198 -0.74 -10.98 -1.97
CA ASP A 198 -0.86 -11.95 -3.06
C ASP A 198 -0.68 -11.29 -4.44
N LEU A 199 -1.02 -10.01 -4.62
CA LEU A 199 -0.58 -9.20 -5.76
C LEU A 199 0.95 -9.09 -5.83
N LEU A 200 1.63 -8.91 -4.68
CA LEU A 200 3.09 -8.89 -4.63
C LEU A 200 3.67 -10.25 -5.05
N VAL A 201 3.11 -11.35 -4.56
CA VAL A 201 3.52 -12.70 -4.96
C VAL A 201 3.28 -12.92 -6.46
N ALA A 202 2.09 -12.58 -6.97
CA ALA A 202 1.74 -12.76 -8.37
C ALA A 202 2.60 -11.91 -9.30
N SER A 203 2.84 -10.65 -8.96
CA SER A 203 3.66 -9.73 -9.76
C SER A 203 5.13 -10.18 -9.87
N ARG A 204 5.68 -10.78 -8.82
CA ARG A 204 7.04 -11.36 -8.82
C ARG A 204 7.12 -12.67 -9.58
N ALA A 205 6.07 -13.48 -9.53
CA ALA A 205 5.98 -14.75 -10.25
C ALA A 205 5.55 -14.58 -11.71
N HIS A 206 5.21 -13.36 -12.15
CA HIS A 206 4.54 -13.09 -13.43
C HIS A 206 3.28 -13.96 -13.63
N ALA A 207 2.55 -14.20 -12.55
CA ALA A 207 1.32 -14.97 -12.53
C ALA A 207 0.09 -14.06 -12.77
N PRO A 208 -1.08 -14.63 -13.12
CA PRO A 208 -2.34 -13.88 -13.15
C PRO A 208 -2.60 -13.18 -11.82
N LEU A 209 -3.06 -11.93 -11.88
CA LEU A 209 -3.39 -11.16 -10.69
C LEU A 209 -4.67 -11.72 -10.02
N PRO A 210 -4.70 -11.79 -8.68
CA PRO A 210 -5.91 -12.18 -7.96
C PRO A 210 -7.08 -11.21 -8.21
N ASP A 211 -8.30 -11.73 -8.05
CA ASP A 211 -9.53 -10.93 -7.99
C ASP A 211 -9.86 -10.62 -6.52
N PHE A 212 -10.12 -9.34 -6.20
CA PHE A 212 -10.42 -8.89 -4.84
C PHE A 212 -11.67 -9.57 -4.24
N THR A 213 -12.65 -9.95 -5.07
CA THR A 213 -13.88 -10.64 -4.63
C THR A 213 -13.62 -12.01 -4.00
N ALA A 214 -12.45 -12.60 -4.26
CA ALA A 214 -12.01 -13.85 -3.62
C ALA A 214 -11.57 -13.66 -2.15
N TYR A 215 -11.31 -12.41 -1.73
CA TYR A 215 -10.82 -12.06 -0.39
C TYR A 215 -11.92 -11.45 0.45
N TYR A 216 -12.63 -10.44 -0.08
CA TYR A 216 -13.74 -9.79 0.61
C TYR A 216 -15.07 -10.06 -0.08
N PRO A 217 -16.12 -10.48 0.66
CA PRO A 217 -16.20 -10.66 2.12
C PRO A 217 -15.73 -12.05 2.60
N ALA A 218 -15.18 -12.91 1.73
CA ALA A 218 -14.90 -14.32 2.02
C ALA A 218 -14.04 -14.57 3.28
N GLN A 219 -13.02 -13.75 3.51
CA GLN A 219 -12.09 -13.88 4.65
C GLN A 219 -12.49 -13.04 5.87
N ARG A 220 -13.54 -12.21 5.77
CA ARG A 220 -13.97 -11.31 6.85
C ARG A 220 -14.21 -12.02 8.17
N ALA A 221 -14.90 -13.17 8.12
CA ALA A 221 -15.22 -13.95 9.30
C ALA A 221 -13.96 -14.49 10.01
N TYR A 222 -12.95 -14.92 9.24
CA TYR A 222 -11.67 -15.36 9.78
C TYR A 222 -11.00 -14.22 10.56
N PHE A 223 -10.83 -13.06 9.92
CA PHE A 223 -10.16 -11.91 10.52
C PHE A 223 -10.91 -11.35 11.74
N ALA A 224 -12.24 -11.32 11.70
CA ALA A 224 -13.08 -10.92 12.84
C ALA A 224 -13.00 -11.91 14.02
N SER A 225 -12.62 -13.17 13.76
CA SER A 225 -12.49 -14.21 14.80
C SER A 225 -11.10 -14.29 15.43
N LEU A 226 -10.13 -13.49 14.97
CA LEU A 226 -8.76 -13.56 15.46
C LEU A 226 -8.70 -13.26 16.97
N PRO A 227 -7.93 -14.04 17.74
CA PRO A 227 -7.83 -13.86 19.18
C PRO A 227 -7.22 -12.50 19.52
N THR A 228 -7.89 -11.77 20.40
CA THR A 228 -7.44 -10.45 20.89
C THR A 228 -6.69 -10.53 22.22
N HIS A 229 -6.69 -11.69 22.87
CA HIS A 229 -5.86 -11.90 24.05
C HIS A 229 -4.42 -12.22 23.62
N ALA A 230 -3.44 -11.81 24.43
CA ALA A 230 -2.08 -12.29 24.25
C ALA A 230 -2.07 -13.83 24.46
N PRO A 231 -1.27 -14.61 23.70
CA PRO A 231 -1.05 -16.00 24.06
C PRO A 231 -0.49 -16.06 25.49
N PRO A 232 -0.90 -17.05 26.31
CA PRO A 232 -0.33 -17.18 27.65
C PRO A 232 1.19 -17.27 27.54
N PRO A 233 1.95 -16.67 28.49
CA PRO A 233 3.41 -16.80 28.48
C PRO A 233 3.75 -18.30 28.42
N PRO A 234 4.81 -18.69 27.68
CA PRO A 234 5.24 -20.08 27.66
C PRO A 234 5.42 -20.52 29.12
N GLY A 235 4.63 -21.52 29.53
CA GLY A 235 4.50 -21.91 30.92
C GLY A 235 5.88 -22.09 31.53
N GLY A 236 6.22 -21.20 32.48
CA GLY A 236 7.41 -21.39 33.31
C GLY A 236 7.32 -22.78 33.91
N ALA A 237 8.41 -23.55 33.78
CA ALA A 237 8.52 -24.86 34.41
C ALA A 237 8.04 -24.75 35.87
N PRO A 238 7.21 -25.69 36.36
CA PRO A 238 6.74 -25.63 37.75
C PRO A 238 7.94 -25.55 38.68
N ALA A 239 7.96 -24.54 39.55
CA ALA A 239 8.98 -24.43 40.59
C ALA A 239 9.01 -25.75 41.39
N PRO A 240 10.19 -26.30 41.72
CA PRO A 240 10.25 -27.51 42.54
C PRO A 240 9.55 -27.23 43.88
N ALA A 241 8.60 -28.09 44.24
CA ALA A 241 7.89 -28.05 45.51
C ALA A 241 8.90 -28.11 46.68
N PRO A 242 8.60 -27.46 47.82
CA PRO A 242 9.48 -27.43 48.98
C PRO A 242 9.71 -28.82 49.61
#